data_AF-A0A7I0JI62-F1
#
_entry.id   AF-A0A7I0JI62-F1
#
_cell.length_a   1.000
_cell.length_b   1.000
_cell.length_c   1.000
_cell.angle_alpha   90.00
_cell.angle_beta   90.00
_cell.angle_gamma   90.00
#
_symmetry.space_group_name_H-M   'P 1'
#
loop_
_entity.id
_entity.type
_entity.pdbx_description
1 polymer ?
#
loop_
_entity_poly.entity_id
_entity_poly.type
_entity_poly.pdbx_seq_one_letter_code
_entity_poly.pdbx_strand_id
1 'polypeptide(L)'
;MKLNGKLDYLELPATGGTLDSVKSFYSAAFSWSFTDYGPTYSAFAEELDGGFQADAGEASPKPLPVLYSENLEETLNAVENA
;
A
#
# COMPACT_ATOMS: atom_id res chain seq x y z
N MET A 1 -13.05 3.64 -11.57
CA MET A 1 -12.18 4.33 -12.55
C MET A 1 -11.18 5.14 -11.73
N LYS A 2 -9.88 5.00 -11.98
CA LYS A 2 -8.85 5.76 -11.26
C LYS A 2 -8.89 7.22 -11.72
N LEU A 3 -8.57 8.14 -10.82
CA LEU A 3 -8.67 9.58 -11.06
C LEU A 3 -7.31 10.24 -10.84
N ASN A 4 -6.88 11.07 -11.79
CA ASN A 4 -5.57 11.74 -11.74
C ASN A 4 -5.40 12.53 -10.43
N GLY A 5 -4.27 12.34 -9.76
CA GLY A 5 -3.92 12.99 -8.50
C GLY A 5 -4.70 12.51 -7.27
N LYS A 6 -5.44 11.41 -7.36
CA LYS A 6 -6.14 10.79 -6.21
C LYS A 6 -5.35 9.61 -5.64
N LEU A 7 -5.59 9.32 -4.36
CA LEU A 7 -5.10 8.10 -3.72
C LEU A 7 -5.58 6.89 -4.49
N ASP A 8 -4.64 6.01 -4.78
CA ASP A 8 -4.87 4.82 -5.60
C ASP A 8 -4.41 3.55 -4.89
N TYR A 9 -3.37 3.67 -4.07
CA TYR A 9 -2.85 2.56 -3.29
C TYR A 9 -2.29 3.06 -1.96
N LEU A 10 -2.37 2.22 -0.93
CA LEU A 10 -1.71 2.47 0.34
C LEU A 10 -0.83 1.28 0.73
N GLU A 11 0.49 1.51 0.76
CA GLU A 11 1.41 0.52 1.30
C GLU A 11 1.72 0.82 2.76
N LEU A 12 1.64 -0.20 3.61
CA LEU A 12 1.81 -0.14 5.05
C LEU A 12 3.01 -0.97 5.50
N PRO A 13 3.91 -0.44 6.34
CA PRO A 13 4.98 -1.26 6.91
C PRO A 13 4.42 -2.27 7.92
N ALA A 14 4.87 -3.52 7.78
CA ALA A 14 4.58 -4.62 8.70
C ALA A 14 5.84 -5.09 9.44
N THR A 15 6.84 -4.23 9.60
CA THR A 15 8.18 -4.54 10.13
C THR A 15 8.24 -4.71 11.66
N GLY A 16 7.21 -4.28 12.38
CA GLY A 16 7.09 -4.43 13.84
C GLY A 16 6.56 -5.79 14.31
N GLY A 17 6.24 -6.70 13.37
CA GLY A 17 5.69 -8.03 13.63
C GLY A 17 5.97 -8.97 12.45
N THR A 18 5.19 -10.04 12.32
CA THR A 18 5.21 -10.88 11.12
C THR A 18 4.04 -10.52 10.20
N LEU A 19 4.20 -10.73 8.90
CA LEU A 19 3.12 -10.56 7.94
C LEU A 19 1.86 -11.36 8.34
N ASP A 20 2.05 -12.58 8.86
CA ASP A 20 0.95 -13.42 9.35
C ASP A 20 0.22 -12.85 10.56
N SER A 21 0.91 -12.17 11.49
CA SER A 21 0.27 -11.50 12.62
C SER A 21 -0.64 -10.35 12.18
N VAL A 22 -0.22 -9.61 11.15
CA VAL A 22 -1.01 -8.52 10.57
C VAL A 22 -2.24 -9.08 9.87
N LYS A 23 -2.06 -10.06 8.97
CA LYS A 23 -3.17 -10.72 8.28
C LYS A 23 -4.18 -11.30 9.26
N SER A 24 -3.71 -12.00 10.30
CA SER A 24 -4.57 -12.59 11.33
C SER A 24 -5.41 -11.54 12.06
N PHE A 25 -4.81 -10.41 12.43
CA PHE A 25 -5.53 -9.32 13.09
C PHE A 25 -6.64 -8.76 12.20
N TYR A 26 -6.31 -8.36 10.96
CA TYR A 26 -7.27 -7.72 10.06
C TYR A 26 -8.36 -8.70 9.57
N SER A 27 -8.03 -9.95 9.30
CA SER A 27 -9.03 -10.98 8.99
C SER A 27 -9.97 -11.24 10.17
N ALA A 28 -9.46 -11.34 11.40
CA ALA A 28 -10.30 -11.60 12.56
C ALA A 28 -11.18 -10.40 12.95
N ALA A 29 -10.63 -9.19 12.92
CA ALA A 29 -11.32 -7.99 13.37
C ALA A 29 -12.28 -7.42 12.30
N PHE A 30 -11.91 -7.54 11.02
CA PHE A 30 -12.58 -6.83 9.92
C PHE A 30 -12.95 -7.72 8.74
N SER A 31 -12.70 -9.03 8.81
CA SER A 31 -12.98 -9.99 7.73
C SER A 31 -12.24 -9.68 6.42
N TRP A 32 -11.11 -8.97 6.49
CA TRP A 32 -10.26 -8.70 5.33
C TRP A 32 -9.69 -9.98 4.75
N SER A 33 -9.53 -9.97 3.43
CA SER A 33 -8.87 -11.04 2.67
C SER A 33 -7.56 -10.54 2.07
N PHE A 34 -6.65 -11.46 1.81
CA PHE A 34 -5.28 -11.15 1.43
C PHE A 34 -4.81 -11.98 0.25
N THR A 35 -4.00 -11.37 -0.61
CA THR A 35 -3.29 -12.04 -1.71
C THR A 35 -1.79 -11.93 -1.46
N ASP A 36 -1.14 -13.06 -1.21
CA ASP A 36 0.30 -13.12 -0.95
C ASP A 36 1.09 -13.13 -2.27
N TYR A 37 2.11 -12.28 -2.38
CA TYR A 37 3.05 -12.25 -3.51
C TYR A 37 4.46 -12.73 -3.13
N GLY A 38 4.61 -13.21 -1.90
CA GLY A 38 5.88 -13.70 -1.36
C GLY A 38 5.83 -13.79 0.16
N PRO A 39 6.96 -14.13 0.81
CA PRO A 39 7.02 -14.26 2.26
C PRO A 39 6.90 -12.92 2.99
N THR A 40 7.19 -11.81 2.31
CA THR A 40 7.29 -10.48 2.92
C THR A 40 6.24 -9.49 2.41
N TYR A 41 5.45 -9.84 1.38
CA TYR A 41 4.47 -8.94 0.80
C TYR A 41 3.09 -9.59 0.62
N SER A 42 2.05 -8.90 1.08
CA SER A 42 0.65 -9.29 0.89
C SER A 42 -0.23 -8.08 0.60
N ALA A 43 -1.07 -8.20 -0.43
CA ALA A 43 -2.04 -7.17 -0.80
C ALA A 43 -3.40 -7.41 -0.15
N PHE A 44 -4.12 -6.34 0.16
CA PHE A 44 -5.55 -6.31 0.49
C PHE A 44 -6.30 -5.45 -0.53
N ALA A 45 -7.60 -5.71 -0.68
CA ALA A 45 -8.47 -4.99 -1.60
C ALA A 45 -9.78 -4.64 -0.87
N GLU A 46 -9.82 -3.44 -0.30
CA GLU A 46 -10.97 -2.91 0.43
C GLU A 46 -11.54 -1.73 -0.36
N GLU A 47 -12.05 -0.67 0.30
CA GLU A 47 -12.42 0.56 -0.41
C GLU A 47 -11.22 1.23 -1.11
N LEU A 48 -10.02 1.02 -0.56
CA LEU A 48 -8.75 1.39 -1.15
C LEU A 48 -7.86 0.15 -1.21
N ASP A 49 -7.26 -0.10 -2.36
CA ASP A 49 -6.27 -1.15 -2.53
C ASP A 49 -5.00 -0.82 -1.75
N GLY A 50 -4.36 -1.84 -1.21
CA GLY A 50 -3.14 -1.63 -0.46
C GLY A 50 -2.37 -2.90 -0.17
N GLY A 51 -1.24 -2.74 0.51
CA GLY A 51 -0.33 -3.85 0.77
C GLY A 51 0.44 -3.68 2.06
N PHE A 52 0.87 -4.80 2.62
CA PHE A 52 1.77 -4.86 3.76
C PHE A 52 3.14 -5.34 3.29
N GLN A 53 4.18 -4.56 3.57
CA GLN A 53 5.58 -4.92 3.32
C GLN A 53 6.28 -5.18 4.67
N ALA A 54 6.72 -6.42 4.88
CA ALA A 54 7.34 -6.89 6.12
C ALA A 54 8.87 -6.94 6.06
N ASP A 55 9.48 -6.84 4.88
CA ASP A 55 10.93 -6.71 4.75
C ASP A 55 11.38 -5.32 5.22
N ALA A 56 12.18 -5.24 6.28
CA ALA A 56 12.66 -3.98 6.83
C ALA A 56 13.65 -3.23 5.91
N GLY A 57 14.25 -3.91 4.92
CA GLY A 57 15.10 -3.30 3.91
C GLY A 57 14.31 -2.67 2.75
N GLU A 58 13.08 -3.11 2.52
CA GLU A 58 12.22 -2.61 1.43
C GLU A 58 11.07 -1.73 1.92
N ALA A 59 10.58 -1.97 3.14
CA ALA A 59 9.44 -1.25 3.70
C ALA A 59 9.75 0.24 3.90
N SER A 60 8.82 1.10 3.49
CA SER A 60 8.82 2.50 3.91
C SER A 60 8.65 2.60 5.43
N PRO A 61 9.40 3.48 6.14
CA PRO A 61 9.28 3.64 7.59
C PRO A 61 7.91 4.22 8.04
N LYS A 62 7.10 4.69 7.09
CA LYS A 62 5.76 5.24 7.29
C LYS A 62 4.81 4.68 6.21
N PRO A 63 3.48 4.72 6.41
CA PRO A 63 2.54 4.48 5.32
C PRO A 63 2.92 5.26 4.06
N LEU A 64 2.98 4.57 2.93
CA LEU A 64 3.36 5.11 1.63
C LEU A 64 2.09 5.24 0.77
N PRO A 65 1.49 6.45 0.70
CA PRO A 65 0.39 6.70 -0.22
C PRO A 65 0.92 6.76 -1.66
N VAL A 66 0.25 6.05 -2.56
CA VAL A 66 0.50 6.12 -3.99
C VAL A 66 -0.65 6.88 -4.64
N LEU A 67 -0.32 7.92 -5.41
CA LEU A 67 -1.28 8.69 -6.18
C LEU A 67 -1.34 8.14 -7.61
N TYR A 68 -2.54 7.97 -8.14
CA TYR A 68 -2.71 7.67 -9.54
C TYR A 68 -2.32 8.87 -10.39
N SER A 69 -1.55 8.61 -11.44
CA SER A 69 -1.17 9.60 -12.44
C SER A 69 -1.43 9.02 -13.82
N GLU A 70 -2.24 9.70 -14.61
CA GLU A 70 -2.49 9.31 -16.00
C GLU A 70 -1.28 9.66 -16.90
N ASN A 71 -0.59 10.76 -16.59
CA ASN A 71 0.64 11.20 -17.26
C ASN A 71 1.70 11.57 -16.20
N LEU A 72 2.75 10.76 -16.10
CA LEU A 72 3.76 10.91 -15.05
C LEU A 72 4.57 12.19 -15.19
N GLU A 73 4.92 12.57 -16.42
CA GLU A 73 5.68 13.79 -16.70
C GLU A 73 4.88 15.05 -16.35
N GLU A 74 3.57 15.07 -16.64
CA GLU A 74 2.69 16.18 -16.25
C GLU A 74 2.55 16.27 -14.73
N THR A 75 2.37 15.15 -14.04
CA THR A 75 2.31 15.11 -12.57
C THR A 75 3.63 15.54 -11.93
N LEU A 76 4.77 15.10 -12.46
CA LEU A 76 6.09 15.52 -12.01
C LEU A 76 6.25 17.04 -12.13
N ASN A 77 5.94 17.59 -13.31
CA ASN A 77 5.98 19.03 -13.54
C ASN A 77 5.08 19.79 -12.54
N ALA A 78 3.87 19.29 -12.26
CA ALA A 78 2.98 19.92 -11.30
C ALA A 78 3.54 19.90 -9.87
N VAL A 79 4.20 18.82 -9.45
CA VAL A 79 4.84 18.70 -8.13
C VAL A 79 6.04 19.63 -8.00
N GLU A 80 6.90 19.71 -9.02
CA GLU A 80 8.10 20.56 -8.99
C GLU A 80 7.78 22.07 -9.00
N ASN A 81 6.58 22.44 -9.49
CA ASN A 81 6.13 23.84 -9.57
C ASN A 81 5.19 24.27 -8.42
N ALA A 82 4.93 23.42 -7.42
CA ALA A 82 4.08 23.73 -6.25
C ALA A 82 4.87 24.34 -5.09
#